data_AF-A0A2N5GS29-F1
#
_entry.id   AF-A0A2N5GS29-F1
#
_cell.length_a   1.000
_cell.length_b   1.000
_cell.length_c   1.000
_cell.angle_alpha   90.00
_cell.angle_beta   90.00
_cell.angle_gamma   90.00
#
_symmetry.space_group_name_H-M   'P 1'
#
loop_
_entity.id
_entity.type
_entity.pdbx_description
1 polymer ?
#
loop_
_entity_poly.entity_id
_entity_poly.type
_entity_poly.pdbx_seq_one_letter_code
_entity_poly.pdbx_strand_id
1 'polypeptide(L)'
;MMFDQAGNLWVTTDISSDKLNEGVYEPFGNNGFFMIPTEGPNRGKAMQFASAPVEAELTGPWLAPDGMTLFLSVQHPGEETEDPNNPHSRWPYGDIPRPSVVAISRV
;
A
#
# COMPACT_ATOMS: atom_id res chain seq x y z
N MET A 1 1.41 0.88 -10.54
CA MET A 1 1.38 2.34 -10.73
C MET A 1 0.16 2.74 -11.57
N MET A 2 -0.36 3.96 -11.41
CA MET A 2 -1.43 4.52 -12.25
C MET A 2 -1.33 6.06 -12.33
N PHE A 3 -2.06 6.68 -13.27
CA PHE A 3 -2.28 8.13 -13.29
C PHE A 3 -3.73 8.46 -12.92
N ASP A 4 -3.95 9.54 -12.15
CA ASP A 4 -5.29 10.09 -11.94
C ASP A 4 -5.69 11.09 -13.03
N GLN A 5 -6.94 11.57 -12.97
CA GLN A 5 -7.46 12.55 -13.94
C GLN A 5 -6.77 13.92 -13.88
N ALA A 6 -6.10 14.24 -12.76
CA ALA A 6 -5.31 15.46 -12.62
C ALA A 6 -3.85 15.27 -13.11
N GLY A 7 -3.50 14.08 -13.60
CA GLY A 7 -2.17 13.76 -14.10
C GLY A 7 -1.15 13.43 -13.02
N ASN A 8 -1.54 13.25 -11.75
CA ASN A 8 -0.60 12.81 -10.71
C ASN A 8 -0.25 11.34 -10.92
N LEU A 9 1.00 10.98 -10.66
CA LEU A 9 1.48 9.60 -10.68
C LEU A 9 1.27 8.96 -9.32
N TRP A 10 0.66 7.77 -9.30
CA TRP A 10 0.44 6.98 -8.10
C TRP A 10 1.29 5.71 -8.14
N VAL A 11 2.07 5.48 -7.08
CA VAL A 11 3.10 4.43 -7.01
C VAL A 11 2.93 3.59 -5.76
N THR A 12 3.04 2.28 -5.92
CA THR A 12 3.12 1.31 -4.81
C THR A 12 4.57 0.90 -4.59
N THR A 13 4.92 0.54 -3.37
CA THR A 13 6.21 -0.11 -3.06
C THR A 13 6.01 -1.58 -2.74
N ASP A 14 7.05 -2.36 -3.03
CA ASP A 14 7.16 -3.78 -2.74
C ASP A 14 8.60 -4.07 -2.28
N ILE A 15 8.88 -3.68 -1.04
CA ILE A 15 10.05 -4.12 -0.29
C ILE A 15 9.71 -5.51 0.24
N SER A 16 10.60 -6.48 0.01
CA SER A 16 10.41 -7.85 0.47
C SER A 16 10.28 -7.91 1.99
N SER A 17 9.38 -8.78 2.47
CA SER A 17 9.00 -8.85 3.89
C SER A 17 10.20 -9.15 4.80
N ASP A 18 11.14 -9.98 4.34
CA ASP A 18 12.42 -10.29 5.01
C ASP A 18 13.39 -9.11 5.15
N LYS A 19 13.15 -7.99 4.45
CA LYS A 19 13.99 -6.77 4.49
C LYS A 19 13.25 -5.57 5.06
N LEU A 20 11.94 -5.71 5.27
CA LEU A 20 11.09 -4.64 5.73
C LEU A 20 11.52 -4.19 7.13
N ASN A 21 11.58 -2.87 7.37
CA ASN A 21 12.08 -2.28 8.62
C ASN A 21 13.56 -2.57 8.96
N GLU A 22 14.36 -3.06 8.01
CA GLU A 22 15.78 -3.39 8.24
C GLU A 22 16.73 -2.61 7.33
N GLY A 23 17.95 -2.36 7.84
CA GLY A 23 19.04 -1.78 7.06
C GLY A 23 18.67 -0.47 6.36
N VAL A 24 18.82 -0.43 5.04
CA VAL A 24 18.48 0.75 4.23
C VAL A 24 16.97 1.03 4.16
N TYR A 25 16.14 0.05 4.55
CA TYR A 25 14.69 0.15 4.49
C TYR A 25 14.03 0.53 5.82
N GLU A 26 14.79 0.53 6.92
CA GLU A 26 14.32 0.91 8.27
C GLU A 26 13.54 2.25 8.31
N PRO A 27 13.96 3.31 7.61
CA PRO A 27 13.23 4.58 7.64
C PRO A 27 11.86 4.57 6.94
N PHE A 28 11.57 3.56 6.10
CA PHE A 28 10.36 3.54 5.27
C PHE A 28 9.16 2.87 5.93
N GLY A 29 9.37 1.97 6.89
CA GLY A 29 8.28 1.22 7.50
C GLY A 29 7.73 0.11 6.59
N ASN A 30 6.43 -0.18 6.75
CA ASN A 30 5.68 -1.05 5.84
C ASN A 30 5.65 -0.47 4.41
N ASN A 31 5.37 -1.32 3.44
CA ASN A 31 5.15 -0.88 2.06
C ASN A 31 4.07 0.20 1.97
N GLY A 32 4.22 1.12 1.05
CA GLY A 32 3.39 2.31 0.95
C GLY A 32 2.76 2.50 -0.42
N PHE A 33 1.72 3.33 -0.44
CA PHE A 33 1.12 3.87 -1.64
C PHE A 33 1.27 5.39 -1.63
N PHE A 34 1.88 5.92 -2.68
CA PHE A 34 2.32 7.30 -2.78
C PHE A 34 1.69 8.00 -3.97
N MET A 35 1.37 9.28 -3.80
CA MET A 35 1.03 10.19 -4.88
C MET A 35 2.21 11.12 -5.16
N ILE A 36 2.52 11.32 -6.43
CA ILE A 36 3.62 12.14 -6.93
C ILE A 36 3.04 13.13 -7.95
N PRO A 37 3.02 14.44 -7.65
CA PRO A 37 2.61 15.45 -8.61
C PRO A 37 3.57 15.47 -9.80
N THR A 38 3.02 15.58 -11.01
CA THR A 38 3.80 15.67 -12.25
C THR A 38 4.07 17.10 -12.67
N GLU A 39 3.36 18.06 -12.10
CA GLU A 39 3.44 19.50 -12.38
C GLU A 39 3.41 20.34 -11.09
N GLY A 40 3.67 21.64 -11.23
CA GLY A 40 3.64 22.60 -10.13
C GLY A 40 4.85 22.54 -9.19
N PRO A 41 4.82 23.30 -8.08
CA PRO A 41 5.97 23.45 -7.17
C PRO A 41 6.33 22.17 -6.40
N ASN A 42 5.40 21.22 -6.29
CA ASN A 42 5.62 19.93 -5.63
C ASN A 42 5.98 18.81 -6.63
N ARG A 43 6.26 19.14 -7.89
CA ARG A 43 6.58 18.16 -8.93
C ARG A 43 7.69 17.22 -8.48
N GLY A 44 7.44 15.91 -8.58
CA GLY A 44 8.39 14.86 -8.21
C GLY A 44 8.50 14.57 -6.71
N LYS A 45 7.78 15.31 -5.84
CA LYS A 45 7.74 15.03 -4.41
C LYS A 45 6.77 13.89 -4.12
N ALA A 46 7.29 12.76 -3.64
CA ALA A 46 6.44 11.66 -3.19
C ALA A 46 5.75 11.99 -1.87
N MET A 47 4.43 11.82 -1.83
CA MET A 47 3.59 12.02 -0.66
C MET A 47 2.87 10.72 -0.35
N GLN A 48 3.09 10.17 0.84
CA GLN A 48 2.46 8.93 1.25
C GLN A 48 0.96 9.15 1.47
N PHE A 49 0.15 8.30 0.84
CA PHE A 49 -1.30 8.29 0.96
C PHE A 49 -1.79 7.15 1.87
N ALA A 50 -1.17 5.96 1.75
CA ALA A 50 -1.48 4.81 2.58
C ALA A 50 -0.22 4.00 2.94
N SER A 51 -0.31 3.25 4.03
CA SER A 51 0.66 2.26 4.47
C SER A 51 -0.01 0.89 4.47
N ALA A 52 0.71 -0.15 4.04
CA ALA A 52 0.25 -1.52 4.03
C ALA A 52 0.16 -2.08 5.45
N PRO A 53 -0.62 -3.15 5.67
CA PRO A 53 -0.47 -4.00 6.85
C PRO A 53 0.95 -4.59 6.96
N VAL A 54 1.23 -5.19 8.12
CA VAL A 54 2.49 -5.91 8.38
C VAL A 54 2.74 -6.94 7.26
N GLU A 55 3.95 -6.91 6.70
CA GLU A 55 4.45 -7.87 5.69
C GLU A 55 3.54 -8.01 4.46
N ALA A 56 2.84 -6.93 4.09
CA ALA A 56 2.05 -6.86 2.88
C ALA A 56 2.68 -5.90 1.88
N GLU A 57 2.43 -6.12 0.58
CA GLU A 57 2.54 -5.08 -0.44
C GLU A 57 1.17 -4.46 -0.76
N LEU A 58 1.18 -3.23 -1.26
CA LEU A 58 0.03 -2.63 -1.93
C LEU A 58 0.20 -2.80 -3.43
N THR A 59 -0.85 -3.22 -4.13
CA THR A 59 -0.77 -3.46 -5.57
C THR A 59 -2.11 -3.24 -6.26
N GLY A 60 -2.11 -3.24 -7.59
CA GLY A 60 -3.31 -3.11 -8.41
C GLY A 60 -4.20 -1.89 -8.08
N PRO A 61 -3.66 -0.65 -8.06
CA PRO A 61 -4.49 0.54 -7.85
C PRO A 61 -5.44 0.76 -9.04
N TRP A 62 -6.70 1.09 -8.75
CA TRP A 62 -7.69 1.50 -9.74
C TRP A 62 -8.61 2.57 -9.18
N LEU A 63 -8.82 3.66 -9.93
CA LEU A 63 -9.73 4.73 -9.54
C LEU A 63 -11.07 4.54 -10.24
N ALA A 64 -12.17 4.62 -9.49
CA ALA A 64 -13.52 4.61 -10.03
C ALA A 64 -13.72 5.73 -11.06
N PRO A 65 -14.63 5.59 -12.05
CA PRO A 65 -14.81 6.58 -13.10
C PRO A 65 -15.14 7.99 -12.61
N ASP A 66 -15.80 8.10 -11.46
CA ASP A 66 -16.13 9.38 -10.81
C ASP A 66 -14.96 10.01 -10.04
N GLY A 67 -13.83 9.31 -9.93
CA GLY A 67 -12.65 9.77 -9.20
C GLY A 67 -12.77 9.72 -7.68
N MET A 68 -13.87 9.19 -7.13
CA MET A 68 -14.21 9.31 -5.71
C MET A 68 -13.81 8.09 -4.87
N THR A 69 -13.62 6.95 -5.52
CA THR A 69 -13.23 5.70 -4.85
C THR A 69 -11.96 5.12 -5.47
N LEU A 70 -10.93 4.94 -4.64
CA LEU A 70 -9.73 4.19 -4.98
C LEU A 70 -9.91 2.74 -4.54
N PHE A 71 -9.74 1.81 -5.47
CA PHE A 71 -9.58 0.39 -5.18
C PHE A 71 -8.10 0.05 -5.14
N LEU A 72 -7.68 -0.65 -4.09
CA LEU A 72 -6.29 -1.03 -3.88
C LEU A 72 -6.20 -2.44 -3.30
N SER A 73 -5.32 -3.27 -3.84
CA SER A 73 -5.10 -4.62 -3.34
C SER A 73 -4.06 -4.60 -2.23
N VAL A 74 -4.32 -5.35 -1.17
CA VAL A 74 -3.36 -5.75 -0.13
C VAL A 74 -2.98 -7.19 -0.43
N GLN A 75 -1.73 -7.42 -0.82
CA GLN A 75 -1.22 -8.77 -1.12
C GLN A 75 -0.50 -9.36 0.09
N HIS A 76 -0.67 -10.68 0.28
CA HIS A 76 0.03 -11.53 1.25
C HIS A 76 0.34 -10.92 2.63
N PRO A 77 -0.64 -10.35 3.35
CA PRO A 77 -0.38 -9.83 4.70
C PRO A 77 0.18 -10.92 5.61
N GLY A 78 1.26 -10.62 6.34
CA GLY A 78 1.93 -11.58 7.20
C GLY A 78 2.71 -12.66 6.45
N GLU A 79 3.33 -12.31 5.31
CA GLU A 79 4.07 -13.23 4.43
C GLU A 79 5.07 -14.14 5.17
N GLU A 80 5.72 -13.64 6.23
CA GLU A 80 6.74 -14.36 7.00
C GLU A 80 6.14 -15.15 8.18
N THR A 81 4.82 -15.30 8.25
CA THR A 81 4.16 -16.07 9.31
C THR A 81 4.56 -17.54 9.25
N GLU A 82 5.24 -18.02 10.29
CA GLU A 82 5.59 -19.45 10.45
C GLU A 82 4.49 -20.27 11.17
N ASP A 83 3.85 -19.68 12.20
CA ASP A 83 2.78 -20.33 12.98
C ASP A 83 1.41 -19.69 12.67
N PRO A 84 0.50 -20.40 11.97
CA PRO A 84 -0.83 -19.90 11.67
C PRO A 84 -1.70 -19.56 12.89
N ASN A 85 -1.38 -20.08 14.08
CA ASN A 85 -2.10 -19.74 15.32
C ASN A 85 -1.63 -18.41 15.92
N ASN A 86 -0.43 -17.97 15.56
CA ASN A 86 0.17 -16.72 15.98
C ASN A 86 0.69 -15.92 14.77
N PRO A 87 -0.20 -15.47 13.86
CA PRO A 87 0.22 -14.80 12.64
C PRO A 87 0.81 -13.43 12.93
N HIS A 88 1.79 -13.02 12.12
CA HIS A 88 2.43 -11.69 12.22
C HIS A 88 1.43 -10.57 11.89
N SER A 89 0.56 -10.82 10.91
CA SER A 89 -0.54 -9.92 10.53
C SER A 89 -1.88 -10.56 10.82
N ARG A 90 -2.82 -9.74 11.32
CA ARG A 90 -4.22 -10.13 11.54
C ARG A 90 -5.18 -9.40 10.59
N TRP A 91 -4.65 -8.84 9.51
CA TRP A 91 -5.44 -8.11 8.53
C TRP A 91 -6.36 -9.03 7.71
N PRO A 92 -7.61 -8.64 7.38
CA PRO A 92 -8.26 -7.39 7.78
C PRO A 92 -9.16 -7.51 9.02
N TYR A 93 -9.50 -8.73 9.46
CA TYR A 93 -10.60 -8.93 10.42
C TYR A 93 -10.15 -9.28 11.84
N GLY A 94 -8.85 -9.26 12.13
CA GLY A 94 -8.30 -9.60 13.45
C GLY A 94 -7.98 -11.09 13.66
N ASP A 95 -8.16 -11.92 12.63
CA ASP A 95 -7.97 -13.37 12.67
C ASP A 95 -6.84 -13.84 11.71
N ILE A 96 -7.12 -14.80 10.82
CA ILE A 96 -6.16 -15.32 9.84
C ILE A 96 -5.97 -14.27 8.74
N PRO A 97 -4.72 -13.95 8.38
CA PRO A 97 -4.44 -12.96 7.35
C PRO A 97 -5.06 -13.32 6.00
N ARG A 98 -5.67 -12.33 5.33
CA ARG A 98 -6.33 -12.52 4.03
C ARG A 98 -5.96 -11.41 3.04
N PRO A 99 -5.40 -11.75 1.86
CA PRO A 99 -5.32 -10.82 0.75
C PRO A 99 -6.70 -10.23 0.44
N SER A 100 -6.76 -8.94 0.17
CA SER A 100 -8.03 -8.20 0.08
C SER A 100 -7.94 -7.08 -0.92
N VAL A 101 -9.07 -6.68 -1.50
CA VAL A 101 -9.20 -5.41 -2.20
C VAL A 101 -9.97 -4.45 -1.29
N VAL A 102 -9.40 -3.28 -1.01
CA VAL A 102 -10.05 -2.22 -0.24
C VAL A 102 -10.61 -1.15 -1.15
N ALA A 103 -11.73 -0.56 -0.76
CA ALA A 103 -12.28 0.66 -1.36
C ALA A 103 -12.01 1.82 -0.40
N ILE A 104 -11.29 2.84 -0.86
CA ILE A 104 -10.92 4.03 -0.11
C ILE A 104 -11.68 5.20 -0.71
N SER A 105 -12.57 5.80 0.08
CA SER A 105 -13.40 6.93 -0.30
C SER A 105 -13.42 7.97 0.81
N ARG A 106 -13.62 9.23 0.46
CA ARG A 106 -13.88 10.30 1.43
C ARG A 106 -15.36 10.27 1.83
N VAL A 107 -15.62 10.24 3.14
CA VAL A 107 -16.97 10.36 3.73
C VAL A 107 -17.33 11.81 4.07
#